data_AF-A0A9E5KH35-F1
#
_entry.id   AF-A0A9E5KH35-F1
#
_cell.length_a   1.000
_cell.length_b   1.000
_cell.length_c   1.000
_cell.angle_alpha   90.00
_cell.angle_beta   90.00
_cell.angle_gamma   90.00
#
_symmetry.space_group_name_H-M   'P 1'
#
loop_
_entity.id
_entity.type
_entity.pdbx_description
1 polymer ?
#
loop_
_entity_poly.entity_id
_entity_poly.type
_entity_poly.pdbx_seq_one_letter_code
_entity_poly.pdbx_strand_id
1 'polypeptide(L)'
;DYHPTRALSAHEVEAMDAGAGVHCKYVPGTFIPLANKRNDYLMDRDKQRSGELYSGVDGIAIQDSSLQESMGPIVDRSRENLTGTDRGIVQTRRRLIDAALALAEHGTPPPGLKPEEQKIRSVAIVLPEDQAYAVAAREALKAEPGKPHASV
;
A
#
# COMPACT_ATOMS: atom_id res chain seq x y z
N ASP A 1 -7.91 -5.72 -6.53
CA ASP A 1 -8.82 -6.74 -5.94
C ASP A 1 -8.06 -7.99 -5.51
N TYR A 2 -8.54 -8.71 -4.49
CA TYR A 2 -7.92 -9.94 -4.00
C TYR A 2 -9.00 -11.00 -3.73
N HIS A 3 -9.01 -12.07 -4.54
CA HIS A 3 -9.97 -13.17 -4.42
C HIS A 3 -9.25 -14.51 -4.18
N PRO A 4 -9.11 -14.97 -2.93
CA PRO A 4 -8.40 -16.21 -2.61
C PRO A 4 -9.21 -17.48 -2.90
N THR A 5 -10.50 -17.36 -3.25
CA THR A 5 -11.46 -18.46 -3.40
C THR A 5 -11.92 -18.68 -4.83
N ARG A 6 -11.60 -17.75 -5.75
CA ARG A 6 -11.99 -17.82 -7.16
C ARG A 6 -11.02 -17.06 -8.04
N ALA A 7 -11.03 -17.35 -9.33
CA ALA A 7 -10.35 -16.52 -10.31
C ALA A 7 -10.99 -15.12 -10.39
N LEU A 8 -10.20 -14.15 -10.84
CA LEU A 8 -10.70 -12.85 -11.25
C LEU A 8 -11.63 -13.02 -12.45
N SER A 9 -12.74 -12.30 -12.45
CA SER A 9 -13.65 -12.20 -13.58
C SER A 9 -13.03 -11.34 -14.69
N ALA A 10 -13.52 -11.49 -15.92
CA ALA A 10 -13.08 -10.65 -17.04
C ALA A 10 -13.28 -9.16 -16.77
N HIS A 11 -14.39 -8.79 -16.12
CA HIS A 11 -14.68 -7.40 -15.76
C HIS A 11 -13.69 -6.85 -14.73
N GLU A 12 -13.31 -7.63 -13.72
CA GLU A 12 -12.31 -7.22 -12.73
C GLU A 12 -10.94 -7.03 -13.39
N VAL A 13 -10.53 -7.95 -14.26
CA VAL A 13 -9.26 -7.83 -15.00
C VAL A 13 -9.28 -6.58 -15.88
N GLU A 14 -10.37 -6.34 -16.63
CA GLU A 14 -10.52 -5.15 -17.47
C GLU A 14 -10.46 -3.86 -16.64
N ALA A 15 -11.10 -3.83 -15.46
CA ALA A 15 -11.03 -2.68 -14.56
C ALA A 15 -9.61 -2.43 -14.05
N MET A 16 -8.86 -3.49 -13.68
CA MET A 16 -7.46 -3.37 -13.27
C MET A 16 -6.59 -2.84 -14.41
N ASP A 17 -6.74 -3.37 -15.63
CA ASP A 17 -6.00 -2.94 -16.82
C ASP A 17 -6.34 -1.49 -17.20
N ALA A 18 -7.60 -1.08 -16.98
CA ALA A 18 -8.05 0.29 -17.13
C ALA A 18 -7.55 1.24 -16.01
N GLY A 19 -6.84 0.72 -15.01
CA GLY A 19 -6.25 1.52 -13.92
C GLY A 19 -7.23 1.88 -12.79
N ALA A 20 -8.25 1.05 -12.53
CA ALA A 20 -9.18 1.28 -11.44
C ALA A 20 -8.55 1.01 -10.06
N GLY A 21 -9.00 1.76 -9.04
CA GLY A 21 -8.58 1.56 -7.65
C GLY A 21 -7.07 1.78 -7.45
N VAL A 22 -6.39 0.75 -6.93
CA VAL A 22 -4.95 0.75 -6.66
C VAL A 22 -4.10 0.45 -7.91
N HIS A 23 -4.72 0.22 -9.05
CA HIS A 23 -4.04 -0.04 -10.31
C HIS A 23 -3.82 1.26 -11.10
N CYS A 24 -2.96 1.22 -12.10
CA CYS A 24 -2.76 2.33 -13.03
C CYS A 24 -2.51 1.82 -14.45
N LYS A 25 -2.73 2.69 -15.44
CA LYS A 25 -2.36 2.42 -16.82
C LYS A 25 -0.85 2.56 -16.97
N TYR A 26 -0.24 1.69 -17.75
CA TYR A 26 1.20 1.74 -18.04
C TYR A 26 1.47 2.27 -19.45
N VAL A 27 2.68 2.77 -19.66
CA VAL A 27 3.21 2.96 -21.01
C VAL A 27 3.27 1.57 -21.67
N PRO A 28 2.64 1.38 -22.85
CA PRO A 28 2.51 0.06 -23.48
C PRO A 28 3.84 -0.69 -23.60
N GLY A 29 3.84 -1.95 -23.18
CA GLY A 29 5.04 -2.81 -23.21
C GLY A 29 6.06 -2.56 -22.09
N THR A 30 5.72 -1.74 -21.09
CA THR A 30 6.61 -1.42 -19.97
C THR A 30 5.88 -1.53 -18.62
N PHE A 31 6.64 -1.41 -17.53
CA PHE A 31 6.11 -1.25 -16.17
C PHE A 31 6.15 0.20 -15.67
N ILE A 32 6.30 1.17 -16.58
CA ILE A 32 6.30 2.59 -16.24
C ILE A 32 4.86 3.09 -16.25
N PRO A 33 4.32 3.68 -15.17
CA PRO A 33 2.99 4.29 -15.18
C PRO A 33 2.86 5.32 -16.30
N LEU A 34 1.72 5.33 -16.99
CA LEU A 34 1.44 6.27 -18.08
C LEU A 34 1.43 7.71 -17.55
N ALA A 35 0.74 7.95 -16.45
CA ALA A 35 0.83 9.17 -15.66
C ALA A 35 1.97 9.02 -14.64
N ASN A 36 3.00 9.85 -14.75
CA ASN A 36 4.20 9.76 -13.92
C ASN A 36 4.85 11.14 -13.74
N LYS A 37 5.90 11.21 -12.92
CA LYS A 37 6.60 12.49 -12.64
C LYS A 37 7.11 13.24 -13.87
N ARG A 38 7.38 12.56 -15.00
CA ARG A 38 7.92 13.20 -16.22
C ARG A 38 6.85 13.95 -17.01
N ASN A 39 5.57 13.68 -16.77
CA ASN A 39 4.45 14.35 -17.44
C ASN A 39 3.47 14.96 -16.42
N ASP A 40 3.98 15.34 -15.26
CA ASP A 40 3.20 15.93 -14.15
C ASP A 40 1.95 15.10 -13.81
N TYR A 41 2.08 13.77 -13.88
CA TYR A 41 1.01 12.82 -13.62
C TYR A 41 -0.26 13.04 -14.46
N LEU A 42 -0.11 13.62 -15.65
CA LEU A 42 -1.20 14.01 -16.55
C LEU A 42 -2.27 14.87 -15.85
N MET A 43 -1.84 15.74 -14.94
CA MET A 43 -2.73 16.58 -14.16
C MET A 43 -3.58 17.49 -15.04
N ASP A 44 -4.90 17.46 -14.81
CA ASP A 44 -5.90 18.29 -15.48
C ASP A 44 -6.36 19.43 -14.55
N ARG A 45 -5.93 20.65 -14.87
CA ARG A 45 -6.24 21.84 -14.07
C ARG A 45 -7.67 22.34 -14.23
N ASP A 46 -8.34 22.03 -15.33
CA ASP A 46 -9.74 22.41 -15.54
C ASP A 46 -10.66 21.48 -14.74
N LYS A 47 -10.35 20.19 -14.71
CA LYS A 47 -11.00 19.22 -13.80
C LYS A 47 -10.71 19.50 -12.33
N GLN A 48 -9.51 19.97 -12.02
CA GLN A 48 -9.20 20.46 -10.67
C GLN A 48 -10.06 21.65 -10.28
N ARG A 49 -10.14 22.66 -11.16
CA ARG A 49 -10.88 23.90 -10.89
C ARG A 49 -12.38 23.68 -10.77
N SER A 50 -12.94 22.79 -11.59
CA SER A 50 -14.36 22.43 -11.54
C SER A 50 -14.72 21.54 -10.35
N GLY A 51 -13.74 20.90 -9.71
CA GLY A 51 -13.95 19.95 -8.61
C GLY A 51 -14.27 18.53 -9.08
N GLU A 52 -14.22 18.24 -10.38
CA GLU A 52 -14.36 16.86 -10.91
C GLU A 52 -13.24 15.96 -10.39
N LEU A 53 -12.01 16.47 -10.36
CA LEU A 53 -10.85 15.79 -9.78
C LEU A 53 -10.22 16.69 -8.73
N TYR A 54 -10.35 16.36 -7.44
CA TYR A 54 -9.88 17.23 -6.35
C TYR A 54 -8.42 17.69 -6.49
N SER A 55 -7.52 16.78 -6.85
CA SER A 55 -6.09 17.06 -7.07
C SER A 55 -5.75 17.39 -8.53
N GLY A 56 -6.70 17.25 -9.46
CA GLY A 56 -6.47 17.28 -10.91
C GLY A 56 -5.84 16.01 -11.46
N VAL A 57 -5.43 15.06 -10.61
CA VAL A 57 -4.79 13.81 -11.01
C VAL A 57 -5.82 12.69 -10.99
N ASP A 58 -5.94 11.97 -12.10
CA ASP A 58 -6.92 10.89 -12.25
C ASP A 58 -6.40 9.55 -11.66
N GLY A 59 -7.28 8.85 -10.94
CA GLY A 59 -6.97 7.57 -10.30
C GLY A 59 -6.27 7.68 -8.94
N ILE A 60 -6.66 6.81 -7.99
CA ILE A 60 -6.14 6.79 -6.61
C ILE A 60 -4.65 6.43 -6.61
N ALA A 61 -4.26 5.39 -7.36
CA ALA A 61 -2.87 4.94 -7.42
C ALA A 61 -1.90 6.05 -7.86
N ILE A 62 -2.29 6.85 -8.84
CA ILE A 62 -1.46 7.94 -9.37
C ILE A 62 -1.44 9.13 -8.40
N GLN A 63 -2.56 9.43 -7.74
CA GLN A 63 -2.60 10.44 -6.67
C GLN A 63 -1.60 10.09 -5.55
N ASP A 64 -1.62 8.86 -5.06
CA ASP A 64 -0.69 8.38 -4.02
C ASP A 64 0.77 8.40 -4.51
N SER A 65 1.02 7.92 -5.73
CA SER A 65 2.36 7.91 -6.34
C SER A 65 2.91 9.33 -6.49
N SER A 66 2.07 10.28 -6.86
CA SER A 66 2.48 11.68 -7.06
C SER A 66 3.03 12.31 -5.78
N LEU A 67 2.37 12.04 -4.65
CA LEU A 67 2.82 12.51 -3.34
C LEU A 67 4.06 11.75 -2.88
N GLN A 68 4.11 10.43 -3.06
CA GLN A 68 5.27 9.62 -2.68
C GLN A 68 6.54 10.07 -3.42
N GLU A 69 6.46 10.25 -4.74
CA GLU A 69 7.59 10.61 -5.60
C GLU A 69 7.99 12.09 -5.46
N SER A 70 7.10 12.95 -4.95
CA SER A 70 7.39 14.38 -4.73
C SER A 70 8.45 14.60 -3.65
N MET A 71 8.56 13.69 -2.67
CA MET A 71 9.56 13.74 -1.60
C MET A 71 11.00 13.49 -2.09
N GLY A 72 11.15 13.05 -3.33
CA GLY A 72 12.43 12.69 -3.94
C GLY A 72 12.89 11.26 -3.62
N PRO A 73 13.97 10.79 -4.26
CA PRO A 73 14.43 9.40 -4.12
C PRO A 73 14.85 9.03 -2.69
N ILE A 74 15.48 9.96 -1.98
CA ILE A 74 15.85 9.84 -0.56
C ILE A 74 15.48 11.16 0.11
N VAL A 75 14.50 11.12 0.99
CA VAL A 75 14.03 12.29 1.73
C VAL A 75 14.87 12.51 2.99
N ASP A 76 15.35 13.74 3.19
CA ASP A 76 15.96 14.13 4.46
C ASP A 76 14.87 14.27 5.53
N ARG A 77 14.95 13.42 6.55
CA ARG A 77 13.98 13.40 7.65
C ARG A 77 14.49 14.06 8.93
N SER A 78 15.64 14.73 8.90
CA SER A 78 16.20 15.44 10.07
C SER A 78 15.26 16.52 10.63
N ARG A 79 14.32 17.00 9.81
CA ARG A 79 13.34 18.04 10.15
C ARG A 79 11.89 17.54 10.16
N GLU A 80 11.67 16.24 10.05
CA GLU A 80 10.34 15.65 10.03
C GLU A 80 9.70 15.72 11.43
N ASN A 81 8.49 16.28 11.52
CA ASN A 81 7.75 16.43 12.77
C ASN A 81 6.53 15.49 12.77
N LEU A 82 6.73 14.26 13.22
CA LEU A 82 5.68 13.25 13.30
C LEU A 82 4.72 13.52 14.47
N THR A 83 3.45 13.23 14.27
CA THR A 83 2.37 13.44 15.24
C THR A 83 1.83 12.12 15.76
N GLY A 84 0.83 12.17 16.66
CA GLY A 84 0.23 10.98 17.27
C GLY A 84 -0.38 10.00 16.24
N THR A 85 -0.87 10.50 15.11
CA THR A 85 -1.42 9.66 14.02
C THR A 85 -0.33 8.89 13.27
N ASP A 86 0.92 9.32 13.36
CA ASP A 86 2.07 8.72 12.68
C ASP A 86 2.72 7.58 13.49
N ARG A 87 2.07 7.13 14.57
CA ARG A 87 2.61 6.07 15.45
C ARG A 87 2.94 4.79 14.67
N GLY A 88 2.18 4.45 13.64
CA GLY A 88 2.46 3.31 12.76
C GLY A 88 3.78 3.47 11.99
N ILE A 89 4.04 4.68 11.47
CA ILE A 89 5.28 5.02 10.76
C ILE A 89 6.48 4.90 11.71
N VAL A 90 6.38 5.47 12.91
CA VAL A 90 7.46 5.42 13.92
C VAL A 90 7.80 3.97 14.27
N GLN A 91 6.80 3.15 14.60
CA GLN A 91 7.02 1.75 14.97
C GLN A 91 7.63 0.92 13.85
N THR A 92 7.13 1.12 12.62
CA THR A 92 7.65 0.40 11.44
C THR A 92 9.10 0.76 11.17
N ARG A 93 9.44 2.06 11.18
CA ARG A 93 10.82 2.52 10.95
C ARG A 93 11.77 2.01 12.02
N ARG A 94 11.38 2.06 13.29
CA ARG A 94 12.20 1.53 14.39
C ARG A 94 12.49 0.04 14.18
N ARG A 95 11.46 -0.76 13.86
CA ARG A 95 11.63 -2.20 13.62
C ARG A 95 12.57 -2.50 12.45
N LEU A 96 12.50 -1.72 11.37
CA LEU A 96 13.37 -1.88 10.21
C LEU A 96 14.82 -1.50 10.52
N ILE A 97 15.03 -0.39 11.24
CA ILE A 97 16.36 0.07 11.65
C ILE A 97 16.99 -0.95 12.60
N ASP A 98 16.27 -1.39 13.62
CA ASP A 98 16.76 -2.37 14.60
C ASP A 98 17.15 -3.68 13.90
N ALA A 99 16.35 -4.15 12.93
CA ALA A 99 16.66 -5.36 12.16
C ALA A 99 17.90 -5.18 11.26
N ALA A 100 18.07 -4.02 10.63
CA ALA A 100 19.23 -3.74 9.79
C ALA A 100 20.53 -3.65 10.62
N LEU A 101 20.49 -3.00 11.79
CA LEU A 101 21.63 -2.92 12.71
C LEU A 101 21.99 -4.29 13.28
N ALA A 102 21.00 -5.07 13.73
CA ALA A 102 21.25 -6.42 14.24
C ALA A 102 21.87 -7.35 13.18
N LEU A 103 21.47 -7.19 11.92
CA LEU A 103 22.11 -7.91 10.81
C LEU A 103 23.55 -7.44 10.58
N ALA A 104 23.78 -6.13 10.52
CA ALA A 104 25.10 -5.56 10.22
C ALA A 104 26.13 -5.80 11.33
N GLU A 105 25.74 -5.66 12.59
CA GLU A 105 26.64 -5.71 13.75
C GLU A 105 26.80 -7.11 14.34
N HIS A 106 25.75 -7.95 14.23
CA HIS A 106 25.70 -9.24 14.91
C HIS A 106 25.36 -10.41 13.98
N GLY A 107 25.17 -10.17 12.67
CA GLY A 107 24.77 -11.20 11.72
C GLY A 107 23.38 -11.79 12.00
N THR A 108 22.55 -11.10 12.79
CA THR A 108 21.22 -11.60 13.15
C THR A 108 20.25 -11.36 11.99
N PRO A 109 19.67 -12.41 11.38
CA PRO A 109 18.75 -12.23 10.26
C PRO A 109 17.48 -11.47 10.69
N PRO A 110 16.89 -10.67 9.79
CA PRO A 110 15.60 -10.02 10.06
C PRO A 110 14.48 -11.07 10.22
N PRO A 111 13.37 -10.74 10.90
CA PRO A 111 12.21 -11.61 10.97
C PRO A 111 11.49 -11.70 9.61
N GLY A 112 10.66 -12.73 9.39
CA GLY A 112 9.83 -12.84 8.18
C GLY A 112 10.52 -13.48 6.99
N LEU A 113 11.64 -14.18 7.20
CA LEU A 113 12.39 -14.82 6.12
C LEU A 113 11.74 -16.11 5.62
N LYS A 114 10.91 -16.75 6.45
CA LYS A 114 10.27 -17.99 6.06
C LYS A 114 8.96 -17.70 5.30
N PRO A 115 8.65 -18.41 4.21
CA PRO A 115 7.44 -18.15 3.42
C PRO A 115 6.15 -18.15 4.24
N GLU A 116 6.05 -19.01 5.26
CA GLU A 116 4.90 -19.06 6.16
C GLU A 116 4.70 -17.78 6.99
N GLU A 117 5.78 -17.07 7.32
CA GLU A 117 5.73 -15.81 8.07
C GLU A 117 5.25 -14.65 7.19
N GLN A 118 5.32 -14.81 5.87
CA GLN A 118 4.87 -13.82 4.87
C GLN A 118 3.41 -14.01 4.46
N LYS A 119 2.75 -15.09 4.93
CA LYS A 119 1.33 -15.37 4.65
C LYS A 119 0.40 -14.51 5.51
N ILE A 120 0.55 -13.20 5.43
CA ILE A 120 -0.27 -12.21 6.12
C ILE A 120 -0.99 -11.35 5.08
N ARG A 121 -2.26 -11.02 5.34
CA ARG A 121 -3.10 -10.16 4.49
C ARG A 121 -3.83 -9.11 5.34
N SER A 122 -4.30 -8.05 4.70
CA SER A 122 -5.22 -7.09 5.32
C SER A 122 -6.57 -7.75 5.60
N VAL A 123 -7.29 -7.22 6.61
CA VAL A 123 -8.68 -7.59 6.92
C VAL A 123 -9.44 -6.34 7.33
N ALA A 124 -10.74 -6.33 7.07
CA ALA A 124 -11.67 -5.36 7.66
C ALA A 124 -12.70 -6.14 8.47
N ILE A 125 -12.65 -6.00 9.80
CA ILE A 125 -13.55 -6.70 10.72
C ILE A 125 -14.01 -5.72 11.80
N VAL A 126 -15.24 -5.91 12.28
CA VAL A 126 -15.76 -5.19 13.45
C VAL A 126 -15.56 -6.07 14.66
N LEU A 127 -14.89 -5.53 15.68
CA LEU A 127 -14.64 -6.20 16.95
C LEU A 127 -15.37 -5.47 18.07
N PRO A 128 -15.84 -6.19 19.12
CA PRO A 128 -16.21 -5.57 20.38
C PRO A 128 -15.06 -4.75 20.98
N GLU A 129 -15.38 -3.65 21.66
CA GLU A 129 -14.42 -2.68 22.20
C GLU A 129 -13.41 -3.30 23.18
N ASP A 130 -13.83 -4.32 23.93
CA ASP A 130 -13.02 -5.02 24.94
C ASP A 130 -12.03 -6.02 24.34
N GLN A 131 -12.05 -6.26 23.03
CA GLN A 131 -11.17 -7.22 22.38
C GLN A 131 -9.90 -6.57 21.82
N ALA A 132 -8.75 -7.10 22.24
CA ALA A 132 -7.48 -6.75 21.65
C ALA A 132 -7.38 -7.26 20.19
N TYR A 133 -7.34 -6.34 19.23
CA TYR A 133 -7.33 -6.68 17.80
C TYR A 133 -6.19 -7.65 17.41
N ALA A 134 -5.01 -7.53 18.03
CA ALA A 134 -3.85 -8.37 17.71
C ALA A 134 -4.10 -9.85 17.99
N VAL A 135 -5.01 -10.15 18.93
CA VAL A 135 -5.43 -11.52 19.26
C VAL A 135 -6.65 -11.89 18.42
N ALA A 136 -7.69 -11.06 18.44
CA ALA A 136 -8.97 -11.36 17.80
C ALA A 136 -8.87 -11.48 16.27
N ALA A 137 -8.06 -10.65 15.62
CA ALA A 137 -7.89 -10.65 14.17
C ALA A 137 -6.86 -11.69 13.68
N ARG A 138 -6.14 -12.38 14.57
CA ARG A 138 -4.95 -13.17 14.23
C ARG A 138 -5.20 -14.20 13.15
N GLU A 139 -6.30 -14.93 13.24
CA GLU A 139 -6.63 -15.96 12.24
C GLU A 139 -7.11 -15.37 10.92
N ALA A 140 -7.83 -14.25 10.96
CA ALA A 140 -8.31 -13.57 9.76
C ALA A 140 -7.16 -12.98 8.93
N LEU A 141 -6.13 -12.46 9.63
CA LEU A 141 -4.91 -11.90 9.05
C LEU A 141 -4.05 -12.95 8.32
N LYS A 142 -4.18 -14.23 8.63
CA LYS A 142 -3.45 -15.30 7.91
C LYS A 142 -4.03 -15.50 6.51
N ALA A 143 -3.16 -15.42 5.51
CA ALA A 143 -3.48 -15.70 4.12
C ALA A 143 -3.32 -17.21 3.84
N GLU A 144 -4.42 -17.87 3.48
CA GLU A 144 -4.44 -19.31 3.17
C GLU A 144 -5.21 -19.51 1.85
N PRO A 145 -4.74 -20.39 0.95
CA PRO A 145 -5.47 -20.73 -0.27
C PRO A 145 -6.90 -21.17 0.05
N GLY A 146 -7.88 -20.62 -0.66
CA GLY A 146 -9.29 -20.95 -0.44
C GLY A 146 -9.92 -20.36 0.83
N LYS A 147 -9.17 -19.65 1.69
CA LYS A 147 -9.75 -18.97 2.86
C LYS A 147 -10.38 -17.63 2.43
N PRO A 148 -11.69 -17.43 2.61
CA PRO A 148 -12.35 -16.18 2.27
C PRO A 148 -11.66 -14.97 2.93
N HIS A 149 -11.63 -13.84 2.22
CA HIS A 149 -11.12 -12.59 2.79
C HIS A 149 -12.15 -12.04 3.79
N ALA A 150 -11.69 -11.71 5.00
CA ALA A 150 -12.53 -11.07 6.00
C ALA A 150 -12.58 -9.57 5.72
N SER A 151 -13.71 -9.12 5.19
CA SER A 151 -14.02 -7.71 4.95
C SER A 151 -15.49 -7.46 5.34
N VAL A 152 -15.74 -6.37 6.05
CA VAL A 152 -17.08 -5.81 6.29
C VAL A 152 -17.49 -4.85 5.19
#